data_AF-A0AAJ3P6B8-F1
#
_entry.id   AF-A0AAJ3P6B8-F1
#
_cell.length_a   1.000
_cell.length_b   1.000
_cell.length_c   1.000
_cell.angle_alpha   90.00
_cell.angle_beta   90.00
_cell.angle_gamma   90.00
#
_symmetry.space_group_name_H-M   'P 1'
#
loop_
_entity.id
_entity.type
_entity.pdbx_description
1 polymer ?
#
loop_
_entity_poly.entity_id
_entity_poly.type
_entity_poly.pdbx_seq_one_letter_code
_entity_poly.pdbx_strand_id
1 'polypeptide(L)'
;MAMTDDDDVAERRALQRKAFGPGGGLTDAEAARLRELDDARRRPSPGPSTSDPMAGSVPDTRQPGPPRSRDSLATVPDDGETPTGDDAPVVPDDERVDDATRTDRPAVTEARHRSRGMLALAAVVMVLLGLGIGWLAFGRTGGAAVALSAEQQGWQSELIASGKYDPGSVRAVATEEGAVVWMATQNGGASVCLVLGSAESTTPSCNQREAVQKEGLWGEVTTQRDDEYTRQVMAQLLLTPDGEPAVAVGVSEFGSGEGSGITYANEEETRTAARLVEDGFDPHSIWVVGYDRDVPIWTASEAETGRQCLVYDGATPDAPKACETTETLQEHDGRLTLQLTDAETGGLTTYELPGGGSPSFVIIREGSDVGAGGD
;
A
#
# COMPACT_ATOMS: atom_id res chain seq x y z
N MET A 1 22.14 36.74 24.78
CA MET A 1 21.56 35.59 25.50
C MET A 1 21.33 34.51 24.46
N ALA A 2 22.18 33.48 24.39
CA ALA A 2 22.09 32.44 23.35
C ALA A 2 22.36 31.01 23.85
N MET A 3 22.73 30.82 25.13
CA MET A 3 23.05 29.49 25.68
C MET A 3 21.81 28.66 26.03
N THR A 4 20.65 29.30 26.27
CA THR A 4 19.44 28.60 26.73
C THR A 4 18.78 27.75 25.65
N ASP A 5 18.87 28.15 24.38
CA ASP A 5 18.18 27.47 23.27
C ASP A 5 18.86 26.12 22.92
N ASP A 6 20.19 26.07 22.97
CA ASP A 6 20.95 24.81 22.79
C ASP A 6 20.71 23.82 23.95
N ASP A 7 20.64 24.30 25.19
CA ASP A 7 20.35 23.50 26.38
C ASP A 7 18.91 22.94 26.34
N ASP A 8 17.91 23.77 26.01
CA ASP A 8 16.50 23.35 25.86
C ASP A 8 16.33 22.31 24.71
N VAL A 9 17.07 22.46 23.60
CA VAL A 9 17.11 21.47 22.52
C VAL A 9 17.74 20.14 22.96
N ALA A 10 18.77 20.18 23.81
CA ALA A 10 19.40 18.97 24.36
C ALA A 10 18.49 18.26 25.37
N GLU A 11 17.83 19.00 26.26
CA GLU A 11 16.86 18.49 27.24
C GLU A 11 15.69 17.80 26.53
N ARG A 12 15.08 18.46 25.53
CA ARG A 12 13.99 17.86 24.75
C ARG A 12 14.39 16.53 24.11
N ARG A 13 15.57 16.46 23.49
CA ARG A 13 16.07 15.22 22.87
C ARG A 13 16.28 14.11 23.89
N ALA A 14 16.64 14.43 25.13
CA ALA A 14 16.74 13.44 26.21
C ALA A 14 15.35 12.92 26.63
N LEU A 15 14.38 13.82 26.82
CA LEU A 15 13.00 13.45 27.18
C LEU A 15 12.31 12.64 26.07
N GLN A 16 12.50 13.00 24.79
CA GLN A 16 11.97 12.23 23.65
C GLN A 16 12.57 10.83 23.59
N ARG A 17 13.89 10.66 23.78
CA ARG A 17 14.51 9.33 23.86
C ARG A 17 14.02 8.50 25.05
N LYS A 18 13.65 9.13 26.17
CA LYS A 18 13.07 8.46 27.33
C LYS A 18 11.60 8.05 27.10
N ALA A 19 10.83 8.88 26.40
CA ALA A 19 9.44 8.60 26.07
C ALA A 19 9.30 7.42 25.09
N PHE A 20 10.13 7.40 24.04
CA PHE A 20 10.04 6.42 22.93
C PHE A 20 11.10 5.30 23.00
N GLY A 21 11.85 5.21 24.10
CA GLY A 21 12.85 4.16 24.31
C GLY A 21 12.25 2.82 24.81
N PRO A 22 13.04 1.74 24.84
CA PRO A 22 12.62 0.46 25.43
C PRO A 22 12.28 0.64 26.92
N GLY A 23 11.06 0.27 27.33
CA GLY A 23 10.53 0.56 28.66
C GLY A 23 10.02 2.00 28.84
N GLY A 24 9.65 2.65 27.73
CA GLY A 24 9.24 4.06 27.67
C GLY A 24 8.20 4.47 28.69
N GLY A 25 8.52 5.53 29.43
CA GLY A 25 7.68 6.09 30.48
C GLY A 25 8.25 7.42 30.96
N LEU A 26 7.52 8.51 30.70
CA LEU A 26 7.75 9.79 31.35
C LEU A 26 6.91 9.84 32.63
N THR A 27 7.46 10.44 33.67
CA THR A 27 6.65 10.92 34.80
C THR A 27 5.80 12.12 34.37
N ASP A 28 4.71 12.42 35.08
CA ASP A 28 3.82 13.55 34.73
C ASP A 28 4.57 14.89 34.64
N ALA A 29 5.59 15.08 35.50
CA ALA A 29 6.47 16.25 35.48
C ALA A 29 7.34 16.31 34.22
N GLU A 30 7.92 15.18 33.79
CA GLU A 30 8.70 15.10 32.55
C GLU A 30 7.83 15.25 31.30
N ALA A 31 6.60 14.73 31.33
CA ALA A 31 5.62 14.91 30.26
C ALA A 31 5.09 16.35 30.19
N ALA A 32 5.05 17.07 31.31
CA ALA A 32 4.77 18.51 31.34
C ALA A 32 5.94 19.34 30.78
N ARG A 33 7.18 19.03 31.21
CA ARG A 33 8.39 19.70 30.73
C ARG A 33 8.64 19.49 29.23
N LEU A 34 8.37 18.28 28.71
CA LEU A 34 8.46 18.02 27.27
C LEU A 34 7.45 18.88 26.47
N ARG A 35 6.21 19.03 26.96
CA ARG A 35 5.20 19.90 26.32
C ARG A 35 5.64 21.37 26.33
N GLU A 36 6.18 21.86 27.44
CA GLU A 36 6.72 23.22 27.53
C GLU A 36 7.82 23.49 26.49
N LEU A 37 8.76 22.53 26.32
CA LEU A 37 9.85 22.62 25.34
C LEU A 37 9.39 22.50 23.87
N ASP A 38 8.29 21.79 23.61
CA ASP A 38 7.67 21.73 22.29
C ASP A 38 6.84 22.98 21.97
N ASP A 39 6.10 23.52 22.96
CA ASP A 39 5.34 24.77 22.82
C ASP A 39 6.26 25.99 22.68
N ALA A 40 7.40 26.02 23.38
CA ALA A 40 8.41 27.06 23.23
C ALA A 40 8.95 27.15 21.79
N ARG A 41 9.14 26.00 21.11
CA ARG A 41 9.55 25.94 19.70
C ARG A 41 8.44 26.29 18.71
N ARG A 42 7.18 26.02 19.05
CA ARG A 42 6.02 26.38 18.20
C ARG A 42 5.74 27.88 18.18
N ARG A 43 6.20 28.63 19.18
CA ARG A 43 6.16 30.09 19.16
C ARG A 43 7.19 30.60 18.15
N PRO A 44 6.78 31.40 17.13
CA PRO A 44 7.75 31.99 16.23
C PRO A 44 8.67 32.93 17.03
N SER A 45 9.96 32.61 17.03
CA SER A 45 10.97 33.49 17.61
C SER A 45 10.97 34.80 16.82
N PRO A 46 10.88 35.98 17.46
CA PRO A 46 10.94 37.26 16.76
C PRO A 46 12.34 37.41 16.15
N GLY A 47 12.42 37.18 14.83
CA GLY A 47 13.68 37.15 14.11
C GLY A 47 14.43 38.48 14.18
N PRO A 48 15.77 38.47 14.25
CA PRO A 48 16.54 39.71 14.27
C PRO A 48 16.40 40.45 12.92
N SER A 49 15.87 41.67 12.98
CA SER A 49 15.88 42.60 11.86
C SER A 49 17.32 42.80 11.38
N THR A 50 17.62 42.34 10.17
CA THR A 50 18.96 42.48 9.57
C THR A 50 18.82 43.16 8.21
N SER A 51 19.32 44.39 8.13
CA SER A 51 19.28 45.22 6.94
C SER A 51 20.42 44.91 5.97
N ASP A 52 20.14 45.15 4.69
CA ASP A 52 21.05 45.33 3.54
C ASP A 52 21.80 44.12 2.91
N PRO A 53 21.98 44.16 1.57
CA PRO A 53 22.55 43.07 0.79
C PRO A 53 24.04 43.26 0.44
N MET A 54 24.76 42.15 0.23
CA MET A 54 25.94 42.15 -0.64
C MET A 54 26.06 40.86 -1.46
N ALA A 55 26.51 41.02 -2.71
CA ALA A 55 26.73 39.94 -3.67
C ALA A 55 27.93 39.06 -3.31
N GLY A 56 27.88 37.77 -3.68
CA GLY A 56 28.94 36.79 -3.40
C GLY A 56 28.88 35.51 -4.24
N SER A 57 29.45 35.59 -5.45
CA SER A 57 29.97 34.56 -6.36
C SER A 57 29.80 33.04 -6.07
N VAL A 58 29.44 32.33 -7.14
CA VAL A 58 29.43 30.86 -7.34
C VAL A 58 30.84 30.23 -7.21
N PRO A 59 30.93 28.93 -6.87
CA PRO A 59 31.62 28.02 -7.81
C PRO A 59 30.89 26.70 -8.12
N ASP A 60 31.00 26.33 -9.40
CA ASP A 60 30.54 25.11 -10.08
C ASP A 60 31.12 23.83 -9.45
N THR A 61 30.28 22.79 -9.28
CA THR A 61 30.72 21.43 -8.90
C THR A 61 30.15 20.39 -9.88
N ARG A 62 30.87 20.16 -10.99
CA ARG A 62 30.64 19.02 -11.87
C ARG A 62 30.84 17.69 -11.16
N GLN A 63 29.88 16.78 -11.28
CA GLN A 63 30.03 15.37 -10.91
C GLN A 63 30.15 14.48 -12.18
N PRO A 64 31.00 13.44 -12.22
CA PRO A 64 31.24 12.67 -13.44
C PRO A 64 30.20 11.57 -13.69
N GLY A 65 29.92 11.27 -14.96
CA GLY A 65 29.04 10.17 -15.37
C GLY A 65 29.67 8.77 -15.23
N PRO A 66 28.86 7.70 -15.21
CA PRO A 66 29.32 6.32 -15.01
C PRO A 66 29.94 5.71 -16.28
N PRO A 67 30.93 4.80 -16.15
CA PRO A 67 31.52 4.10 -17.28
C PRO A 67 30.62 2.95 -17.78
N ARG A 68 30.65 2.71 -19.09
CA ARG A 68 30.09 1.50 -19.73
C ARG A 68 31.14 0.40 -19.76
N SER A 69 30.75 -0.84 -19.48
CA SER A 69 31.56 -2.04 -19.76
C SER A 69 30.78 -3.02 -20.63
N ARG A 70 31.47 -3.59 -21.62
CA ARG A 70 30.97 -4.57 -22.59
C ARG A 70 31.33 -6.00 -22.17
N ASP A 71 30.54 -6.95 -22.70
CA ASP A 71 30.90 -8.30 -23.17
C ASP A 71 31.96 -9.12 -22.41
N SER A 72 31.56 -10.32 -21.99
CA SER A 72 32.41 -11.51 -22.07
C SER A 72 31.57 -12.79 -22.21
N LEU A 73 31.75 -13.48 -23.33
CA LEU A 73 31.22 -14.82 -23.63
C LEU A 73 32.16 -15.89 -23.06
N ALA A 74 31.63 -17.02 -22.58
CA ALA A 74 32.40 -18.26 -22.43
C ALA A 74 31.53 -19.52 -22.46
N THR A 75 31.91 -20.46 -23.32
CA THR A 75 31.45 -21.86 -23.45
C THR A 75 32.67 -22.80 -23.21
N VAL A 76 32.66 -24.14 -23.22
CA VAL A 76 31.77 -25.11 -23.92
C VAL A 76 31.19 -26.17 -22.93
N PRO A 77 31.53 -27.49 -22.83
CA PRO A 77 30.65 -28.45 -22.11
C PRO A 77 31.37 -29.39 -21.10
N ASP A 78 30.67 -30.42 -20.59
CA ASP A 78 31.20 -31.80 -20.62
C ASP A 78 30.06 -32.85 -20.60
N ASP A 79 30.31 -34.03 -21.18
CA ASP A 79 29.41 -35.20 -21.25
C ASP A 79 29.74 -36.22 -20.13
N GLY A 80 28.82 -37.14 -19.81
CA GLY A 80 29.10 -38.21 -18.82
C GLY A 80 28.04 -39.31 -18.76
N GLU A 81 28.30 -40.45 -19.39
CA GLU A 81 27.34 -41.54 -19.60
C GLU A 81 27.62 -42.78 -18.70
N THR A 82 26.54 -43.45 -18.26
CA THR A 82 26.43 -44.90 -17.89
C THR A 82 27.34 -45.51 -16.78
N PRO A 83 27.13 -46.79 -16.32
CA PRO A 83 25.96 -47.69 -16.31
C PRO A 83 25.70 -48.39 -14.91
N THR A 84 24.85 -49.45 -14.92
CA THR A 84 24.65 -50.52 -13.89
C THR A 84 24.08 -50.11 -12.51
N GLY A 85 23.16 -50.84 -11.88
CA GLY A 85 22.48 -52.10 -12.22
C GLY A 85 22.52 -53.08 -11.04
N ASP A 86 21.38 -53.58 -10.57
CA ASP A 86 21.33 -54.84 -9.79
C ASP A 86 19.92 -55.44 -9.61
N ASP A 87 19.96 -56.72 -9.22
CA ASP A 87 18.96 -57.78 -9.17
C ASP A 87 17.57 -57.58 -8.49
N ALA A 88 16.70 -58.55 -8.79
CA ALA A 88 15.35 -58.74 -8.25
C ALA A 88 15.33 -59.22 -6.77
N PRO A 89 14.13 -59.40 -6.20
CA PRO A 89 13.82 -60.77 -5.78
C PRO A 89 12.39 -61.27 -6.05
N VAL A 90 12.35 -62.47 -6.66
CA VAL A 90 11.54 -63.64 -6.27
C VAL A 90 10.07 -63.42 -5.87
N VAL A 91 9.17 -63.84 -6.76
CA VAL A 91 7.78 -64.22 -6.45
C VAL A 91 7.72 -65.72 -6.13
N PRO A 92 7.04 -66.15 -5.06
CA PRO A 92 6.53 -67.51 -4.93
C PRO A 92 5.06 -67.57 -5.36
N ASP A 93 4.78 -68.37 -6.39
CA ASP A 93 3.45 -68.96 -6.58
C ASP A 93 3.14 -69.92 -5.42
N ASP A 94 1.88 -69.96 -4.98
CA ASP A 94 1.30 -71.24 -4.57
C ASP A 94 -0.25 -71.21 -4.67
N GLU A 95 -0.81 -72.37 -5.01
CA GLU A 95 -2.12 -72.48 -5.65
C GLU A 95 -3.32 -72.41 -4.68
N ARG A 96 -4.46 -71.90 -5.17
CA ARG A 96 -5.78 -72.14 -4.56
C ARG A 96 -6.57 -73.11 -5.42
N VAL A 97 -6.87 -74.29 -4.87
CA VAL A 97 -8.01 -75.12 -5.27
C VAL A 97 -8.69 -75.67 -4.02
N ASP A 98 -10.00 -75.46 -3.90
CA ASP A 98 -10.84 -76.02 -2.84
C ASP A 98 -11.11 -77.52 -3.04
N ASP A 99 -11.14 -78.30 -1.95
CA ASP A 99 -12.26 -79.24 -1.73
C ASP A 99 -12.47 -79.54 -0.24
N ALA A 100 -13.66 -80.01 0.12
CA ALA A 100 -14.18 -80.10 1.47
C ALA A 100 -14.07 -81.49 2.11
N THR A 101 -14.00 -81.56 3.44
CA THR A 101 -15.12 -82.08 4.28
C THR A 101 -14.86 -82.09 5.79
N ARG A 102 -15.71 -81.33 6.50
CA ARG A 102 -16.41 -81.67 7.77
C ARG A 102 -15.75 -82.62 8.79
N THR A 103 -15.51 -82.12 10.01
CA THR A 103 -15.64 -82.91 11.26
C THR A 103 -16.17 -82.02 12.41
N ASP A 104 -16.86 -82.62 13.39
CA ASP A 104 -17.77 -81.94 14.33
C ASP A 104 -17.12 -81.33 15.60
N ARG A 105 -17.52 -80.07 15.93
CA ARG A 105 -17.92 -79.51 17.27
C ARG A 105 -16.97 -79.59 18.51
N PRO A 106 -17.22 -78.81 19.60
CA PRO A 106 -17.98 -77.54 19.74
C PRO A 106 -17.27 -76.43 20.58
N ALA A 107 -17.93 -75.26 20.64
CA ALA A 107 -17.98 -74.32 21.79
C ALA A 107 -16.70 -73.62 22.33
N VAL A 108 -16.35 -72.45 21.76
CA VAL A 108 -15.87 -71.26 22.51
C VAL A 108 -16.39 -69.95 21.88
N THR A 109 -17.71 -69.78 21.82
CA THR A 109 -18.36 -68.59 21.21
C THR A 109 -18.94 -67.65 22.26
N GLU A 110 -18.09 -67.06 23.10
CA GLU A 110 -18.50 -65.94 23.99
C GLU A 110 -17.36 -64.95 24.31
N ALA A 111 -16.11 -65.41 24.42
CA ALA A 111 -14.96 -64.52 24.65
C ALA A 111 -14.64 -63.55 23.49
N ARG A 112 -15.07 -63.87 22.25
CA ARG A 112 -14.62 -63.20 21.01
C ARG A 112 -15.29 -61.85 20.71
N HIS A 113 -16.39 -61.52 21.40
CA HIS A 113 -17.02 -60.20 21.29
C HIS A 113 -16.33 -59.14 22.15
N ARG A 114 -15.79 -59.53 23.32
CA ARG A 114 -15.13 -58.59 24.25
C ARG A 114 -13.81 -58.06 23.71
N SER A 115 -13.01 -58.92 23.04
CA SER A 115 -11.76 -58.51 22.37
C SER A 115 -11.99 -57.62 21.14
N ARG A 116 -13.05 -57.86 20.37
CA ARG A 116 -13.45 -56.97 19.26
C ARG A 116 -13.88 -55.59 19.76
N GLY A 117 -14.59 -55.52 20.89
CA GLY A 117 -14.92 -54.24 21.55
C GLY A 117 -13.67 -53.47 22.00
N MET A 118 -12.69 -54.14 22.61
CA MET A 118 -11.41 -53.51 22.99
C MET A 118 -10.58 -53.06 21.78
N LEU A 119 -10.52 -53.83 20.70
CA LEU A 119 -9.83 -53.43 19.46
C LEU A 119 -10.50 -52.22 18.79
N ALA A 120 -11.84 -52.17 18.77
CA ALA A 120 -12.57 -51.02 18.26
C ALA A 120 -12.33 -49.77 19.14
N LEU A 121 -12.34 -49.91 20.47
CA LEU A 121 -12.02 -48.81 21.39
C LEU A 121 -10.58 -48.30 21.20
N ALA A 122 -9.60 -49.21 21.08
CA ALA A 122 -8.21 -48.86 20.84
C ALA A 122 -8.02 -48.15 19.49
N ALA A 123 -8.70 -48.59 18.43
CA ALA A 123 -8.69 -47.92 17.14
C ALA A 123 -9.30 -46.50 17.23
N VAL A 124 -10.44 -46.34 17.92
CA VAL A 124 -11.05 -45.02 18.15
C VAL A 124 -10.13 -44.11 18.96
N VAL A 125 -9.48 -44.61 20.02
CA VAL A 125 -8.51 -43.82 20.81
C VAL A 125 -7.28 -43.44 19.99
N MET A 126 -6.75 -44.32 19.15
CA MET A 126 -5.65 -44.01 18.22
C MET A 126 -6.05 -42.97 17.17
N VAL A 127 -7.28 -43.05 16.63
CA VAL A 127 -7.82 -42.06 15.69
C VAL A 127 -8.02 -40.71 16.39
N LEU A 128 -8.55 -40.67 17.61
CA LEU A 128 -8.72 -39.44 18.39
C LEU A 128 -7.38 -38.82 18.81
N LEU A 129 -6.36 -39.62 19.14
CA LEU A 129 -5.00 -39.16 19.41
C LEU A 129 -4.32 -38.65 18.12
N GLY A 130 -4.50 -39.33 17.00
CA GLY A 130 -4.02 -38.89 15.69
C GLY A 130 -4.65 -37.57 15.24
N LEU A 131 -5.97 -37.42 15.43
CA LEU A 131 -6.69 -36.16 15.21
C LEU A 131 -6.21 -35.06 16.17
N GLY A 132 -6.07 -35.34 17.47
CA GLY A 132 -5.61 -34.35 18.45
C GLY A 132 -4.18 -33.87 18.22
N ILE A 133 -3.26 -34.78 17.93
CA ILE A 133 -1.84 -34.47 17.67
C ILE A 133 -1.69 -33.80 16.29
N GLY A 134 -2.39 -34.30 15.26
CA GLY A 134 -2.41 -33.67 13.93
C GLY A 134 -3.00 -32.26 13.97
N TRP A 135 -4.09 -32.03 14.70
CA TRP A 135 -4.70 -30.71 14.83
C TRP A 135 -3.84 -29.73 15.65
N LEU A 136 -3.09 -30.21 16.64
CA LEU A 136 -2.14 -29.36 17.37
C LEU A 136 -0.85 -29.05 16.60
N ALA A 137 -0.41 -29.94 15.70
CA ALA A 137 0.79 -29.76 14.86
C ALA A 137 0.52 -28.93 13.59
N PHE A 138 -0.66 -29.05 12.98
CA PHE A 138 -0.99 -28.42 11.70
C PHE A 138 -2.16 -27.42 11.76
N GLY A 139 -2.98 -27.42 12.81
CA GLY A 139 -4.13 -26.51 12.95
C GLY A 139 -3.82 -25.12 13.50
N ARG A 140 -2.54 -24.72 13.54
CA ARG A 140 -2.07 -23.44 14.11
C ARG A 140 -1.36 -22.50 13.14
N THR A 141 -1.18 -22.89 11.87
CA THR A 141 -0.55 -22.01 10.86
C THR A 141 -1.58 -21.08 10.21
N GLY A 142 -1.38 -19.78 10.41
CA GLY A 142 -1.81 -18.72 9.48
C GLY A 142 -3.28 -18.28 9.43
N GLY A 143 -3.64 -17.36 10.33
CA GLY A 143 -4.70 -16.37 10.11
C GLY A 143 -6.15 -16.85 10.28
N ALA A 144 -7.09 -15.89 10.25
CA ALA A 144 -8.50 -16.22 10.14
C ALA A 144 -8.79 -16.77 8.74
N ALA A 145 -9.49 -17.91 8.66
CA ALA A 145 -9.81 -18.54 7.38
C ALA A 145 -10.76 -17.64 6.56
N VAL A 146 -10.29 -17.23 5.38
CA VAL A 146 -11.08 -16.41 4.45
C VAL A 146 -12.17 -17.29 3.82
N ALA A 147 -13.42 -16.84 3.92
CA ALA A 147 -14.56 -17.56 3.37
C ALA A 147 -14.66 -17.30 1.85
N LEU A 148 -14.33 -18.30 1.04
CA LEU A 148 -14.42 -18.23 -0.43
C LEU A 148 -15.79 -18.67 -0.94
N SER A 149 -16.29 -18.00 -1.98
CA SER A 149 -17.45 -18.46 -2.77
C SER A 149 -17.16 -19.79 -3.49
N ALA A 150 -18.20 -20.48 -3.99
CA ALA A 150 -18.02 -21.72 -4.74
C ALA A 150 -17.18 -21.53 -6.03
N GLU A 151 -17.31 -20.36 -6.66
CA GLU A 151 -16.54 -19.97 -7.84
C GLU A 151 -15.06 -19.70 -7.50
N GLN A 152 -14.82 -18.94 -6.42
CA GLN A 152 -13.48 -18.65 -5.89
C GLN A 152 -12.76 -19.93 -5.39
N GLN A 153 -13.50 -20.91 -4.88
CA GLN A 153 -12.97 -22.25 -4.57
C GLN A 153 -12.57 -23.01 -5.84
N GLY A 154 -13.26 -22.78 -6.96
CA GLY A 154 -12.86 -23.24 -8.30
C GLY A 154 -11.50 -22.65 -8.70
N TRP A 155 -11.36 -21.32 -8.67
CA TRP A 155 -10.10 -20.62 -8.97
C TRP A 155 -8.93 -21.11 -8.09
N GLN A 156 -9.16 -21.30 -6.79
CA GLN A 156 -8.13 -21.86 -5.90
C GLN A 156 -7.78 -23.32 -6.25
N SER A 157 -8.77 -24.12 -6.67
CA SER A 157 -8.54 -25.50 -7.10
C SER A 157 -7.73 -25.56 -8.39
N GLU A 158 -7.93 -24.63 -9.32
CA GLU A 158 -7.13 -24.48 -10.54
C GLU A 158 -5.70 -24.03 -10.24
N LEU A 159 -5.51 -23.08 -9.30
CA LEU A 159 -4.18 -22.69 -8.83
C LEU A 159 -3.40 -23.87 -8.24
N ILE A 160 -4.05 -24.71 -7.43
CA ILE A 160 -3.45 -25.93 -6.87
C ILE A 160 -3.18 -26.97 -7.97
N ALA A 161 -4.14 -27.22 -8.86
CA ALA A 161 -4.02 -28.19 -9.95
C ALA A 161 -2.95 -27.79 -11.00
N SER A 162 -2.60 -26.50 -11.09
CA SER A 162 -1.56 -26.00 -11.98
C SER A 162 -0.16 -26.56 -11.69
N GLY A 163 0.08 -27.07 -10.47
CA GLY A 163 1.39 -27.57 -10.05
C GLY A 163 2.50 -26.51 -9.95
N LYS A 164 2.17 -25.22 -10.12
CA LYS A 164 3.14 -24.11 -10.11
C LYS A 164 3.62 -23.70 -8.71
N TYR A 165 3.00 -24.22 -7.65
CA TYR A 165 3.26 -23.84 -6.27
C TYR A 165 3.54 -25.08 -5.42
N ASP A 166 4.24 -24.90 -4.29
CA ASP A 166 4.56 -26.00 -3.38
C ASP A 166 3.26 -26.63 -2.85
N PRO A 167 3.15 -27.98 -2.78
CA PRO A 167 1.93 -28.65 -2.33
C PRO A 167 1.45 -28.17 -0.96
N GLY A 168 0.20 -27.69 -0.89
CA GLY A 168 -0.41 -27.18 0.34
C GLY A 168 -0.01 -25.75 0.73
N SER A 169 0.80 -25.04 -0.08
CA SER A 169 1.19 -23.64 0.22
C SER A 169 0.13 -22.60 -0.16
N VAL A 170 -0.71 -22.89 -1.16
CA VAL A 170 -1.74 -21.96 -1.67
C VAL A 170 -2.85 -21.80 -0.63
N ARG A 171 -3.03 -20.57 -0.14
CA ARG A 171 -4.07 -20.22 0.85
C ARG A 171 -4.59 -18.80 0.64
N ALA A 172 -5.91 -18.64 0.71
CA ALA A 172 -6.53 -17.32 0.65
C ALA A 172 -6.21 -16.52 1.92
N VAL A 173 -5.86 -15.25 1.73
CA VAL A 173 -5.44 -14.32 2.79
C VAL A 173 -6.30 -13.05 2.84
N ALA A 174 -6.99 -12.70 1.74
CA ALA A 174 -8.07 -11.72 1.71
C ALA A 174 -9.04 -11.97 0.54
N THR A 175 -10.21 -11.34 0.60
CA THR A 175 -11.19 -11.20 -0.50
C THR A 175 -11.70 -9.77 -0.48
N GLU A 176 -11.69 -9.08 -1.61
CA GLU A 176 -12.10 -7.68 -1.71
C GLU A 176 -12.72 -7.43 -3.09
N GLU A 177 -13.90 -6.79 -3.13
CA GLU A 177 -14.57 -6.37 -4.38
C GLU A 177 -14.61 -7.42 -5.52
N GLY A 178 -14.84 -8.70 -5.16
CA GLY A 178 -14.90 -9.83 -6.09
C GLY A 178 -13.56 -10.52 -6.38
N ALA A 179 -12.44 -9.86 -6.10
CA ALA A 179 -11.11 -10.43 -6.18
C ALA A 179 -10.78 -11.30 -4.94
N VAL A 180 -9.90 -12.28 -5.14
CA VAL A 180 -9.29 -13.08 -4.08
C VAL A 180 -7.78 -12.83 -4.07
N VAL A 181 -7.23 -12.67 -2.87
CA VAL A 181 -5.79 -12.59 -2.65
C VAL A 181 -5.33 -13.89 -1.99
N TRP A 182 -4.43 -14.61 -2.64
CA TRP A 182 -3.76 -15.79 -2.11
C TRP A 182 -2.29 -15.51 -1.81
N MET A 183 -1.78 -16.18 -0.78
CA MET A 183 -0.36 -16.38 -0.58
C MET A 183 -0.02 -17.82 -0.95
N ALA A 184 1.11 -18.02 -1.61
CA ALA A 184 1.63 -19.33 -1.99
C ALA A 184 3.16 -19.32 -1.91
N THR A 185 3.80 -20.49 -2.03
CA THR A 185 5.26 -20.59 -2.13
C THR A 185 5.70 -21.42 -3.33
N GLN A 186 6.96 -21.25 -3.72
CA GLN A 186 7.61 -22.07 -4.74
C GLN A 186 9.00 -22.49 -4.25
N ASN A 187 9.54 -23.54 -4.89
CA ASN A 187 10.90 -24.02 -4.67
C ASN A 187 11.15 -24.46 -3.22
N GLY A 188 10.19 -25.19 -2.62
CA GLY A 188 10.27 -25.64 -1.23
C GLY A 188 10.23 -24.51 -0.22
N GLY A 189 9.52 -23.42 -0.55
CA GLY A 189 9.42 -22.21 0.27
C GLY A 189 10.44 -21.12 -0.04
N ALA A 190 11.46 -21.34 -0.87
CA ALA A 190 12.48 -20.31 -1.13
C ALA A 190 11.89 -19.03 -1.73
N SER A 191 10.87 -19.16 -2.59
CA SER A 191 10.13 -18.03 -3.14
C SER A 191 8.74 -17.93 -2.50
N VAL A 192 8.31 -16.71 -2.19
CA VAL A 192 6.96 -16.38 -1.72
C VAL A 192 6.23 -15.66 -2.85
N CYS A 193 4.99 -16.08 -3.10
CA CYS A 193 4.12 -15.52 -4.11
C CYS A 193 2.88 -14.90 -3.49
N LEU A 194 2.52 -13.72 -3.99
CA LEU A 194 1.25 -13.04 -3.79
C LEU A 194 0.48 -13.16 -5.11
N VAL A 195 -0.67 -13.82 -5.09
CA VAL A 195 -1.47 -14.09 -6.28
C VAL A 195 -2.82 -13.41 -6.10
N LEU A 196 -3.19 -12.53 -7.04
CA LEU A 196 -4.50 -11.91 -7.07
C LEU A 196 -5.29 -12.49 -8.23
N GLY A 197 -6.55 -12.82 -8.03
CA GLY A 197 -7.41 -13.30 -9.11
C GLY A 197 -8.83 -12.77 -9.01
N SER A 198 -9.41 -12.56 -10.18
CA SER A 198 -10.79 -12.14 -10.42
C SER A 198 -11.46 -13.10 -11.40
N ALA A 199 -12.72 -12.83 -11.77
CA ALA A 199 -13.42 -13.59 -12.80
C ALA A 199 -12.78 -13.45 -14.20
N GLU A 200 -11.94 -12.43 -14.40
CA GLU A 200 -11.36 -12.06 -15.70
C GLU A 200 -9.91 -12.53 -15.85
N SER A 201 -9.12 -12.49 -14.77
CA SER A 201 -7.68 -12.75 -14.82
C SER A 201 -7.11 -13.23 -13.49
N THR A 202 -5.87 -13.73 -13.51
CA THR A 202 -5.12 -14.08 -12.30
C THR A 202 -3.64 -13.74 -12.49
N THR A 203 -3.14 -12.87 -11.61
CA THR A 203 -1.82 -12.24 -11.69
C THR A 203 -0.96 -12.69 -10.49
N PRO A 204 0.12 -13.45 -10.71
CA PRO A 204 1.08 -13.81 -9.68
C PRO A 204 2.28 -12.85 -9.63
N SER A 205 2.52 -12.25 -8.47
CA SER A 205 3.80 -11.64 -8.10
C SER A 205 4.59 -12.63 -7.25
N CYS A 206 5.86 -12.91 -7.56
CA CYS A 206 6.70 -13.82 -6.77
C CYS A 206 8.10 -13.22 -6.55
N ASN A 207 8.66 -13.39 -5.36
CA ASN A 207 10.04 -12.98 -5.04
C ASN A 207 10.67 -13.92 -4.00
N GLN A 208 11.99 -13.85 -3.80
CA GLN A 208 12.69 -14.62 -2.77
C GLN A 208 12.22 -14.21 -1.37
N ARG A 209 12.08 -15.19 -0.46
CA ARG A 209 11.56 -14.95 0.90
C ARG A 209 12.34 -13.87 1.65
N GLU A 210 13.66 -13.80 1.49
CA GLU A 210 14.52 -12.83 2.16
C GLU A 210 14.30 -11.39 1.67
N ALA A 211 13.81 -11.21 0.43
CA ALA A 211 13.41 -9.91 -0.10
C ALA A 211 12.02 -9.53 0.45
N VAL A 212 11.05 -10.46 0.39
CA VAL A 212 9.69 -10.23 0.93
C VAL A 212 9.71 -9.92 2.43
N GLN A 213 10.62 -10.52 3.20
CA GLN A 213 10.81 -10.23 4.62
C GLN A 213 11.33 -8.80 4.91
N LYS A 214 11.99 -8.15 3.95
CA LYS A 214 12.59 -6.82 4.09
C LYS A 214 11.74 -5.70 3.49
N GLU A 215 11.18 -5.94 2.32
CA GLU A 215 10.56 -4.93 1.44
C GLU A 215 9.05 -5.18 1.25
N GLY A 216 8.58 -6.37 1.64
CA GLY A 216 7.24 -6.86 1.27
C GLY A 216 7.17 -7.36 -0.16
N LEU A 217 5.95 -7.63 -0.61
CA LEU A 217 5.63 -8.02 -1.97
C LEU A 217 4.31 -7.34 -2.37
N TRP A 218 4.28 -6.74 -3.56
CA TRP A 218 3.11 -6.07 -4.09
C TRP A 218 2.56 -6.82 -5.29
N GLY A 219 1.25 -6.74 -5.49
CA GLY A 219 0.56 -7.27 -6.65
C GLY A 219 -0.76 -6.56 -6.86
N GLU A 220 -1.26 -6.61 -8.08
CA GLU A 220 -2.51 -5.96 -8.49
C GLU A 220 -3.28 -6.84 -9.46
N VAL A 221 -4.60 -6.68 -9.48
CA VAL A 221 -5.49 -7.22 -10.51
C VAL A 221 -6.52 -6.16 -10.87
N THR A 222 -6.78 -5.99 -12.16
CA THR A 222 -7.86 -5.15 -12.66
C THR A 222 -9.11 -6.00 -12.86
N THR A 223 -10.26 -5.41 -12.57
CA THR A 223 -11.60 -5.97 -12.77
C THR A 223 -12.48 -4.93 -13.44
N GLN A 224 -13.36 -5.34 -14.35
CA GLN A 224 -14.38 -4.44 -14.88
C GLN A 224 -15.47 -4.23 -13.82
N ARG A 225 -15.84 -2.97 -13.55
CA ARG A 225 -16.99 -2.66 -12.69
C ARG A 225 -18.26 -2.50 -13.53
N ASP A 226 -18.16 -1.70 -14.58
CA ASP A 226 -19.21 -1.40 -15.56
C ASP A 226 -18.54 -0.91 -16.87
N ASP A 227 -19.31 -0.48 -17.87
CA ASP A 227 -18.78 -0.08 -19.18
C ASP A 227 -17.90 1.20 -19.14
N GLU A 228 -17.97 2.00 -18.07
CA GLU A 228 -17.27 3.28 -17.92
C GLU A 228 -16.10 3.22 -16.92
N TYR A 229 -16.19 2.34 -15.92
CA TYR A 229 -15.21 2.21 -14.84
C TYR A 229 -14.55 0.83 -14.80
N THR A 230 -13.21 0.87 -14.78
CA THR A 230 -12.35 -0.23 -14.33
C THR A 230 -12.03 -0.05 -12.85
N ARG A 231 -11.77 -1.15 -12.16
CA ARG A 231 -11.37 -1.18 -10.75
C ARG A 231 -10.05 -1.93 -10.62
N GLN A 232 -9.11 -1.38 -9.88
CA GLN A 232 -7.83 -2.03 -9.58
C GLN A 232 -7.81 -2.41 -8.11
N VAL A 233 -7.64 -3.70 -7.83
CA VAL A 233 -7.43 -4.21 -6.48
C VAL A 233 -5.93 -4.40 -6.31
N MET A 234 -5.33 -3.64 -5.40
CA MET A 234 -3.91 -3.72 -5.04
C MET A 234 -3.76 -4.43 -3.70
N ALA A 235 -2.75 -5.29 -3.56
CA ALA A 235 -2.42 -5.94 -2.30
C ALA A 235 -0.93 -5.78 -1.97
N GLN A 236 -0.65 -5.49 -0.70
CA GLN A 236 0.67 -5.59 -0.09
C GLN A 236 0.72 -6.79 0.84
N LEU A 237 1.64 -7.71 0.58
CA LEU A 237 2.02 -8.78 1.51
C LEU A 237 3.29 -8.36 2.27
N LEU A 238 3.21 -8.40 3.59
CA LEU A 238 4.34 -8.36 4.50
C LEU A 238 4.46 -9.73 5.20
N LEU A 239 5.66 -10.07 5.65
CA LEU A 239 5.88 -11.21 6.54
C LEU A 239 6.20 -10.68 7.95
N THR A 240 5.50 -11.21 8.94
CA THR A 240 5.83 -11.03 10.36
C THR A 240 7.21 -11.65 10.68
N PRO A 241 7.83 -11.34 11.84
CA PRO A 241 9.08 -11.98 12.25
C PRO A 241 9.02 -13.51 12.32
N ASP A 242 7.83 -14.07 12.58
CA ASP A 242 7.59 -15.52 12.64
C ASP A 242 7.28 -16.14 11.26
N GLY A 243 7.29 -15.35 10.18
CA GLY A 243 7.02 -15.80 8.81
C GLY A 243 5.54 -15.90 8.42
N GLU A 244 4.62 -15.63 9.35
CA GLU A 244 3.18 -15.50 9.07
C GLU A 244 2.89 -14.22 8.25
N PRO A 245 1.87 -14.20 7.38
CA PRO A 245 1.57 -13.03 6.56
C PRO A 245 0.95 -11.90 7.39
N ALA A 246 1.10 -10.68 6.87
CA ALA A 246 0.13 -9.62 7.05
C ALA A 246 -0.18 -9.05 5.66
N VAL A 247 -1.47 -8.93 5.31
CA VAL A 247 -1.88 -8.40 4.01
C VAL A 247 -2.72 -7.16 4.21
N ALA A 248 -2.35 -6.09 3.51
CA ALA A 248 -3.21 -4.92 3.30
C ALA A 248 -3.74 -4.97 1.87
N VAL A 249 -5.02 -4.69 1.69
CA VAL A 249 -5.67 -4.59 0.38
C VAL A 249 -6.21 -3.17 0.22
N GLY A 250 -6.04 -2.58 -0.95
CA GLY A 250 -6.61 -1.29 -1.34
C GLY A 250 -7.32 -1.43 -2.67
N VAL A 251 -8.35 -0.61 -2.87
CA VAL A 251 -9.13 -0.56 -4.11
C VAL A 251 -9.09 0.86 -4.65
N SER A 252 -8.77 1.00 -5.93
CA SER A 252 -8.90 2.22 -6.71
C SER A 252 -9.82 1.99 -7.90
N GLU A 253 -10.52 3.02 -8.34
CA GLU A 253 -11.39 2.97 -9.52
C GLU A 253 -10.90 4.00 -10.53
N PHE A 254 -10.82 3.58 -11.80
CA PHE A 254 -10.35 4.38 -12.91
C PHE A 254 -11.36 4.27 -14.05
N GLY A 255 -11.95 5.39 -14.46
CA GLY A 255 -12.93 5.43 -15.52
C GLY A 255 -13.11 6.83 -16.06
N SER A 256 -13.74 6.92 -17.23
CA SER A 256 -14.07 8.18 -17.91
C SER A 256 -15.56 8.51 -17.83
N GLY A 257 -16.29 7.92 -16.87
CA GLY A 257 -17.64 8.36 -16.55
C GLY A 257 -17.64 9.78 -15.96
N GLU A 258 -18.82 10.38 -15.81
CA GLU A 258 -18.96 11.82 -15.51
C GLU A 258 -18.36 12.29 -14.16
N GLY A 259 -17.88 11.37 -13.32
CA GLY A 259 -17.16 11.68 -12.08
C GLY A 259 -15.65 11.76 -12.29
N SER A 260 -15.05 12.89 -11.95
CA SER A 260 -13.60 13.15 -12.07
C SER A 260 -12.68 12.23 -11.25
N GLY A 261 -13.23 11.38 -10.40
CA GLY A 261 -12.52 10.64 -9.34
C GLY A 261 -12.18 11.47 -8.11
N ILE A 262 -12.45 12.78 -8.14
CA ILE A 262 -12.12 13.72 -7.07
C ILE A 262 -13.29 13.80 -6.09
N THR A 263 -13.01 13.59 -4.80
CA THR A 263 -13.98 13.82 -3.71
C THR A 263 -13.73 15.18 -3.09
N TYR A 264 -14.72 16.07 -3.16
CA TYR A 264 -14.69 17.40 -2.56
C TYR A 264 -15.12 17.37 -1.09
N ALA A 265 -14.79 18.40 -0.30
CA ALA A 265 -15.00 18.38 1.14
C ALA A 265 -16.48 18.52 1.55
N ASN A 266 -17.34 19.03 0.66
CA ASN A 266 -18.75 19.30 0.92
C ASN A 266 -19.57 19.41 -0.39
N GLU A 267 -20.90 19.45 -0.27
CA GLU A 267 -21.83 19.57 -1.41
C GLU A 267 -21.72 20.91 -2.17
N GLU A 268 -21.18 21.97 -1.55
CA GLU A 268 -20.99 23.26 -2.19
C GLU A 268 -19.82 23.25 -3.16
N GLU A 269 -18.67 22.75 -2.71
CA GLU A 269 -17.53 22.48 -3.56
C GLU A 269 -17.88 21.52 -4.71
N THR A 270 -18.66 20.46 -4.46
CA THR A 270 -19.13 19.56 -5.52
C THR A 270 -19.97 20.29 -6.58
N ARG A 271 -20.87 21.20 -6.17
CA ARG A 271 -21.65 22.04 -7.11
C ARG A 271 -20.77 23.04 -7.86
N THR A 272 -19.75 23.59 -7.21
CA THR A 272 -18.80 24.51 -7.86
C THR A 272 -17.92 23.78 -8.86
N ALA A 273 -17.40 22.59 -8.54
CA ALA A 273 -16.63 21.77 -9.46
C ALA A 273 -17.45 21.38 -10.70
N ALA A 274 -18.71 20.96 -10.53
CA ALA A 274 -19.60 20.65 -11.64
C ALA A 274 -19.82 21.87 -12.57
N ARG A 275 -19.93 23.08 -12.00
CA ARG A 275 -20.03 24.31 -12.78
C ARG A 275 -18.73 24.68 -13.50
N LEU A 276 -17.56 24.45 -12.88
CA LEU A 276 -16.30 24.67 -13.56
C LEU A 276 -16.18 23.77 -14.81
N VAL A 277 -16.74 22.55 -14.79
CA VAL A 277 -16.89 21.74 -16.01
C VAL A 277 -17.81 22.41 -17.05
N GLU A 278 -18.97 22.96 -16.63
CA GLU A 278 -19.86 23.74 -17.51
C GLU A 278 -19.18 25.00 -18.09
N ASP A 279 -18.28 25.63 -17.33
CA ASP A 279 -17.47 26.81 -17.72
C ASP A 279 -16.26 26.43 -18.62
N GLY A 280 -16.10 25.15 -18.98
CA GLY A 280 -15.10 24.66 -19.95
C GLY A 280 -13.80 24.13 -19.36
N PHE A 281 -13.76 23.79 -18.06
CA PHE A 281 -12.61 23.14 -17.43
C PHE A 281 -12.66 21.60 -17.55
N ASP A 282 -11.50 20.95 -17.63
CA ASP A 282 -11.38 19.49 -17.62
C ASP A 282 -11.83 18.95 -16.24
N PRO A 283 -12.83 18.06 -16.16
CA PRO A 283 -13.31 17.51 -14.88
C PRO A 283 -12.20 16.90 -14.03
N HIS A 284 -11.21 16.23 -14.63
CA HIS A 284 -10.11 15.57 -13.92
C HIS A 284 -9.03 16.55 -13.43
N SER A 285 -9.13 17.84 -13.79
CA SER A 285 -8.19 18.89 -13.43
C SER A 285 -8.61 19.77 -12.23
N ILE A 286 -9.85 19.64 -11.76
CA ILE A 286 -10.47 20.61 -10.84
C ILE A 286 -10.25 20.21 -9.38
N TRP A 287 -9.37 20.92 -8.69
CA TRP A 287 -9.12 20.71 -7.25
C TRP A 287 -8.91 22.01 -6.47
N VAL A 288 -9.28 21.99 -5.19
CA VAL A 288 -9.05 23.10 -4.25
C VAL A 288 -7.59 23.08 -3.80
N VAL A 289 -6.85 24.17 -4.02
CA VAL A 289 -5.44 24.31 -3.63
C VAL A 289 -5.26 24.93 -2.24
N GLY A 290 -6.31 25.54 -1.70
CA GLY A 290 -6.35 26.16 -0.39
C GLY A 290 -7.61 27.00 -0.20
N TYR A 291 -7.70 27.70 0.91
CA TYR A 291 -8.83 28.58 1.23
C TYR A 291 -8.32 29.95 1.68
N ASP A 292 -8.93 31.04 1.20
CA ASP A 292 -8.81 32.35 1.86
C ASP A 292 -9.94 32.49 2.88
N ARG A 293 -9.60 32.28 4.16
CA ARG A 293 -10.58 32.10 5.24
C ARG A 293 -11.49 30.92 4.92
N ASP A 294 -12.73 31.19 4.50
CA ASP A 294 -13.75 30.19 4.17
C ASP A 294 -14.02 30.10 2.66
N VAL A 295 -13.33 30.89 1.82
CA VAL A 295 -13.52 30.90 0.37
C VAL A 295 -12.52 29.94 -0.31
N PRO A 296 -12.98 28.92 -1.06
CA PRO A 296 -12.08 27.99 -1.74
C PRO A 296 -11.34 28.67 -2.88
N ILE A 297 -10.06 28.32 -3.03
CA ILE A 297 -9.22 28.68 -4.16
C ILE A 297 -8.99 27.43 -4.98
N TRP A 298 -9.44 27.45 -6.22
CA TRP A 298 -9.38 26.32 -7.14
C TRP A 298 -8.21 26.46 -8.09
N THR A 299 -7.73 25.32 -8.58
CA THR A 299 -7.04 25.28 -9.87
C THR A 299 -7.68 24.24 -10.77
N ALA A 300 -7.61 24.51 -12.09
CA ALA A 300 -8.19 23.69 -13.13
C ALA A 300 -7.47 23.97 -14.46
N SER A 301 -7.51 23.01 -15.39
CA SER A 301 -7.02 23.15 -16.75
C SER A 301 -8.21 23.41 -17.70
N GLU A 302 -8.13 24.42 -18.56
CA GLU A 302 -9.14 24.65 -19.61
C GLU A 302 -9.13 23.48 -20.61
N ALA A 303 -10.28 22.86 -20.87
CA ALA A 303 -10.38 21.65 -21.69
C ALA A 303 -9.99 21.89 -23.17
N GLU A 304 -10.25 23.09 -23.71
CA GLU A 304 -9.91 23.41 -25.11
C GLU A 304 -8.44 23.81 -25.32
N THR A 305 -7.82 24.49 -24.33
CA THR A 305 -6.52 25.14 -24.50
C THR A 305 -5.39 24.48 -23.72
N GLY A 306 -5.72 23.67 -22.70
CA GLY A 306 -4.76 23.13 -21.74
C GLY A 306 -4.13 24.17 -20.80
N ARG A 307 -4.62 25.43 -20.77
CA ARG A 307 -4.11 26.46 -19.85
C ARG A 307 -4.47 26.11 -18.41
N GLN A 308 -3.50 26.23 -17.51
CA GLN A 308 -3.74 26.07 -16.08
C GLN A 308 -4.23 27.39 -15.50
N CYS A 309 -5.35 27.35 -14.77
CA CYS A 309 -5.98 28.49 -14.16
C CYS A 309 -5.99 28.40 -12.64
N LEU A 310 -5.80 29.53 -11.95
CA LEU A 310 -6.26 29.74 -10.57
C LEU A 310 -7.61 30.45 -10.63
N VAL A 311 -8.59 29.98 -9.85
CA VAL A 311 -9.93 30.56 -9.76
C VAL A 311 -10.28 30.81 -8.30
N TYR A 312 -10.63 32.05 -7.97
CA TYR A 312 -11.12 32.42 -6.63
C TYR A 312 -12.63 32.12 -6.53
N ASP A 313 -13.05 31.43 -5.48
CA ASP A 313 -14.44 31.00 -5.21
C ASP A 313 -15.01 29.99 -6.23
N GLY A 314 -15.03 30.32 -7.52
CA GLY A 314 -15.58 29.49 -8.59
C GLY A 314 -17.12 29.40 -8.59
N ALA A 315 -17.80 29.90 -7.55
CA ALA A 315 -19.24 29.80 -7.40
C ALA A 315 -20.06 30.75 -8.31
N THR A 316 -19.44 31.41 -9.30
CA THR A 316 -20.07 32.19 -10.38
C THR A 316 -19.24 32.13 -11.66
N PRO A 317 -19.84 32.22 -12.88
CA PRO A 317 -19.07 32.25 -14.14
C PRO A 317 -18.10 33.43 -14.26
N ASP A 318 -18.43 34.56 -13.61
CA ASP A 318 -17.60 35.76 -13.51
C ASP A 318 -16.56 35.68 -12.37
N ALA A 319 -16.34 34.48 -11.80
CA ALA A 319 -15.36 34.26 -10.74
C ALA A 319 -13.95 34.72 -11.19
N PRO A 320 -13.25 35.56 -10.40
CA PRO A 320 -11.92 36.02 -10.75
C PRO A 320 -10.95 34.87 -11.00
N LYS A 321 -10.32 34.86 -12.18
CA LYS A 321 -9.38 33.82 -12.60
C LYS A 321 -8.19 34.36 -13.38
N ALA A 322 -7.07 33.69 -13.23
CA ALA A 322 -5.84 33.93 -13.97
C ALA A 322 -5.37 32.61 -14.58
N CYS A 323 -5.07 32.60 -15.88
CA CYS A 323 -4.87 31.39 -16.68
C CYS A 323 -3.62 31.51 -17.54
N GLU A 324 -2.65 30.62 -17.32
CA GLU A 324 -1.37 30.61 -18.03
C GLU A 324 -1.16 29.33 -18.83
N THR A 325 -0.37 29.41 -19.90
CA THR A 325 0.07 28.20 -20.62
C THR A 325 1.20 27.50 -19.86
N THR A 326 1.38 26.20 -20.08
CA THR A 326 2.51 25.44 -19.53
C THR A 326 3.88 26.00 -19.96
N GLU A 327 3.97 26.64 -21.12
CA GLU A 327 5.17 27.32 -21.61
C GLU A 327 5.42 28.61 -20.82
N THR A 328 4.39 29.45 -20.68
CA THR A 328 4.43 30.71 -19.91
C THR A 328 4.73 30.47 -18.42
N LEU A 329 4.21 29.39 -17.85
CA LEU A 329 4.56 28.97 -16.48
C LEU A 329 6.04 28.63 -16.35
N GLN A 330 6.66 27.97 -17.34
CA GLN A 330 8.10 27.67 -17.31
C GLN A 330 8.96 28.96 -17.39
N GLU A 331 8.47 30.01 -18.04
CA GLU A 331 9.12 31.33 -18.09
C GLU A 331 8.97 32.13 -16.79
N HIS A 332 7.91 31.90 -16.01
CA HIS A 332 7.61 32.59 -14.74
C HIS A 332 7.95 31.77 -13.48
N ASP A 333 9.15 31.17 -13.44
CA ASP A 333 9.64 30.34 -12.31
C ASP A 333 8.66 29.21 -11.89
N GLY A 334 7.79 28.77 -12.79
CA GLY A 334 6.72 27.80 -12.53
C GLY A 334 5.50 28.34 -11.78
N ARG A 335 5.40 29.64 -11.46
CA ARG A 335 4.33 30.16 -10.58
C ARG A 335 3.11 30.60 -11.38
N LEU A 336 1.94 30.03 -11.03
CA LEU A 336 0.64 30.52 -11.44
C LEU A 336 0.13 31.52 -10.40
N THR A 337 -0.24 32.72 -10.82
CA THR A 337 -0.54 33.84 -9.92
C THR A 337 -1.89 34.48 -10.26
N LEU A 338 -2.76 34.62 -9.25
CA LEU A 338 -4.01 35.37 -9.32
C LEU A 338 -3.95 36.57 -8.38
N GLN A 339 -4.31 37.76 -8.86
CA GLN A 339 -4.34 38.99 -8.07
C GLN A 339 -5.76 39.54 -7.95
N LEU A 340 -6.20 39.82 -6.73
CA LEU A 340 -7.51 40.44 -6.43
C LEU A 340 -7.31 41.75 -5.68
N THR A 341 -7.93 42.81 -6.18
CA THR A 341 -8.06 44.08 -5.45
C THR A 341 -9.38 44.08 -4.69
N ASP A 342 -9.32 44.24 -3.38
CA ASP A 342 -10.50 44.43 -2.54
C ASP A 342 -11.18 45.77 -2.86
N ALA A 343 -12.48 45.72 -3.17
CA ALA A 343 -13.21 46.88 -3.68
C ALA A 343 -13.52 47.95 -2.62
N GLU A 344 -13.49 47.60 -1.33
CA GLU A 344 -13.80 48.53 -0.23
C GLU A 344 -12.54 49.22 0.31
N THR A 345 -11.43 48.49 0.39
CA THR A 345 -10.16 48.92 1.00
C THR A 345 -9.07 49.26 0.00
N GLY A 346 -9.21 48.83 -1.27
CA GLY A 346 -8.16 48.92 -2.29
C GLY A 346 -6.95 48.01 -2.05
N GLY A 347 -6.99 47.14 -1.03
CA GLY A 347 -5.90 46.22 -0.69
C GLY A 347 -5.71 45.15 -1.77
N LEU A 348 -4.46 44.83 -2.09
CA LEU A 348 -4.12 43.80 -3.07
C LEU A 348 -3.86 42.47 -2.35
N THR A 349 -4.53 41.41 -2.80
CA THR A 349 -4.23 40.03 -2.39
C THR A 349 -3.76 39.22 -3.59
N THR A 350 -2.58 38.63 -3.47
CA THR A 350 -1.94 37.79 -4.48
C THR A 350 -1.95 36.33 -4.01
N TYR A 351 -2.50 35.45 -4.84
CA TYR A 351 -2.58 34.01 -4.66
C TYR A 351 -1.58 33.35 -5.60
N GLU A 352 -0.67 32.53 -5.05
CA GLU A 352 0.40 31.92 -5.84
C GLU A 352 0.45 30.40 -5.66
N LEU A 353 0.47 29.69 -6.78
CA LEU A 353 0.58 28.23 -6.86
C LEU A 353 1.86 27.85 -7.63
N PRO A 354 2.85 27.20 -7.01
CA PRO A 354 4.03 26.71 -7.71
C PRO A 354 3.71 25.43 -8.51
N GLY A 355 4.00 25.44 -9.81
CA GLY A 355 3.80 24.33 -10.75
C GLY A 355 4.85 23.21 -10.69
N GLY A 356 5.77 23.23 -9.71
CA GLY A 356 6.75 22.18 -9.50
C GLY A 356 7.41 22.24 -8.12
N GLY A 357 7.57 21.08 -7.49
CA GLY A 357 8.21 20.94 -6.18
C GLY A 357 7.23 20.86 -5.01
N SER A 358 7.62 21.38 -3.84
CA SER A 358 6.80 21.31 -2.62
C SER A 358 5.54 22.19 -2.77
N PRO A 359 4.32 21.63 -2.61
CA PRO A 359 3.08 22.32 -2.96
C PRO A 359 2.62 23.28 -1.84
N SER A 360 3.38 24.34 -1.59
CA SER A 360 2.92 25.45 -0.74
C SER A 360 2.18 26.48 -1.59
N PHE A 361 0.85 26.43 -1.56
CA PHE A 361 0.00 27.55 -1.95
C PHE A 361 0.26 28.74 -1.01
N VAL A 362 0.38 29.95 -1.56
CA VAL A 362 0.71 31.17 -0.79
C VAL A 362 -0.34 32.25 -1.03
N ILE A 363 -0.76 32.91 0.06
CA ILE A 363 -1.60 34.11 0.05
C ILE A 363 -0.75 35.27 0.57
N ILE A 364 -0.50 36.26 -0.27
CA ILE A 364 0.23 37.50 0.06
C ILE A 364 -0.80 38.62 0.10
N ARG A 365 -0.87 39.38 1.21
CA ARG A 365 -1.76 40.55 1.34
C ARG A 365 -0.93 41.81 1.52
N GLU A 366 -1.07 42.75 0.59
CA GLU A 366 -0.45 44.07 0.69
C GLU A 366 -1.41 45.03 1.40
N GLY A 367 -0.96 45.60 2.52
CA GLY A 367 -1.78 46.50 3.33
C GLY A 367 -1.97 47.86 2.67
N SER A 368 -3.20 48.32 2.57
CA SER A 368 -3.52 49.69 2.18
C SER A 368 -3.24 50.65 3.35
N ASP A 369 -2.01 51.15 3.43
CA ASP A 369 -1.63 52.26 4.33
C ASP A 369 -2.28 53.59 3.85
N VAL A 370 -3.61 53.67 4.00
CA VAL A 370 -4.38 54.90 3.87
C VAL A 370 -4.19 55.69 5.16
N GLY A 371 -3.28 56.66 5.12
CA GLY A 371 -2.61 57.18 6.31
C GLY A 371 -3.49 57.97 7.28
N ALA A 372 -3.13 57.86 8.57
CA ALA A 372 -3.48 58.84 9.60
C ALA A 372 -2.44 59.95 9.64
N GLY A 373 -2.66 61.02 8.86
CA GLY A 373 -1.86 62.24 8.89
C GLY A 373 -2.75 63.49 8.87
N GLY A 374 -2.76 64.24 9.98
CA GLY A 374 -3.64 65.39 10.25
C GLY A 374 -4.92 64.98 11.00
N ASP A 375 -5.39 65.71 12.02
CA ASP A 375 -4.93 67.01 12.57
C ASP A 375 -4.15 66.91 13.90
#